data_AF-A0A963RTQ2-F1
#
_entry.id   AF-A0A963RTQ2-F1
#
_cell.length_a   1.000
_cell.length_b   1.000
_cell.length_c   1.000
_cell.angle_alpha   90.00
_cell.angle_beta   90.00
_cell.angle_gamma   90.00
#
_symmetry.space_group_name_H-M   'P 1'
#
loop_
_entity.id
_entity.type
_entity.pdbx_description
1 polymer ?
#
loop_
_entity_poly.entity_id
_entity_poly.type
_entity_poly.pdbx_seq_one_letter_code
_entity_poly.pdbx_strand_id
1 'polypeptide(L)'
;YLFFSGEYVRRLGSLRLVGLASSVACVCCIVQFLLLRPLSAAQVAEPVIWLSVLNATVCTALPVLLVMMGVERLGAPLAAQVGMIGPLSTIAMSALLLDEPFTPWLAAGTAVVVLGIWMFSRAGR
;
A
#
# COMPACT_ATOMS: atom_id res chain seq x y z
N TYR A 1 -13.96 -0.27 4.02
CA TYR A 1 -12.88 0.22 4.91
C TYR A 1 -12.95 1.73 5.20
N LEU A 2 -13.19 2.60 4.20
CA LEU A 2 -13.35 4.06 4.41
C LEU A 2 -14.64 4.49 5.15
N PHE A 3 -15.70 3.70 5.10
CA PHE A 3 -17.02 4.09 5.64
C PHE A 3 -17.24 3.80 7.14
N PHE A 4 -16.46 2.93 7.78
CA PHE A 4 -16.71 2.52 9.18
C PHE A 4 -15.68 3.09 10.19
N SER A 5 -14.55 3.62 9.71
CA SER A 5 -13.47 4.13 10.57
C SER A 5 -13.41 5.67 10.65
N GLY A 6 -14.34 6.38 9.98
CA GLY A 6 -14.34 7.84 9.93
C GLY A 6 -14.52 8.51 11.30
N GLU A 7 -15.20 7.87 12.24
CA GLU A 7 -15.51 8.44 13.56
C GLU A 7 -14.40 8.20 14.59
N TYR A 8 -13.68 7.07 14.50
CA TYR A 8 -12.52 6.77 15.35
C TYR A 8 -11.23 7.48 14.88
N VAL A 9 -11.04 7.62 13.56
CA VAL A 9 -9.93 8.38 12.96
C VAL A 9 -9.97 9.86 13.36
N ARG A 10 -11.17 10.42 13.57
CA ARG A 10 -11.35 11.85 13.93
C ARG A 10 -11.03 12.17 15.40
N ARG A 11 -10.99 11.17 16.31
CA ARG A 11 -10.74 11.38 17.75
C ARG A 11 -9.31 11.07 18.20
N LEU A 12 -8.61 10.14 17.56
CA LEU A 12 -7.25 9.73 17.97
C LEU A 12 -6.13 10.26 17.05
N GLY A 13 -6.45 10.77 15.86
CA GLY A 13 -5.49 11.14 14.82
C GLY A 13 -5.09 9.93 13.95
N SER A 14 -5.06 10.11 12.63
CA SER A 14 -4.81 9.02 11.65
C SER A 14 -3.52 8.26 11.93
N LEU A 15 -2.48 8.99 12.36
CA LEU A 15 -1.15 8.45 12.68
C LEU A 15 -1.16 7.45 13.84
N ARG A 16 -1.89 7.73 14.93
CA ARG A 16 -1.94 6.83 16.10
C ARG A 16 -2.71 5.55 15.78
N LEU A 17 -3.79 5.66 15.01
CA LEU A 17 -4.62 4.52 14.64
C LEU A 17 -3.87 3.57 13.70
N VAL A 18 -3.10 4.10 12.75
CA VAL A 18 -2.23 3.31 11.88
C VAL A 18 -1.08 2.67 12.65
N GLY A 19 -0.46 3.39 13.59
CA GLY A 19 0.55 2.82 14.47
C GLY A 19 0.02 1.62 15.25
N LEU A 20 -1.12 1.78 15.95
CA LEU A 20 -1.75 0.69 16.71
C LEU A 20 -2.16 -0.49 15.83
N ALA A 21 -2.80 -0.22 14.68
CA ALA A 21 -3.21 -1.27 13.74
C ALA A 21 -2.01 -2.06 13.23
N SER A 22 -0.89 -1.38 12.91
CA SER A 22 0.34 -2.00 12.43
C SER A 22 1.02 -2.82 13.52
N SER A 23 1.01 -2.35 14.77
CA SER A 23 1.51 -3.11 15.92
C SER A 23 0.69 -4.37 16.18
N VAL A 24 -0.65 -4.27 16.16
CA VAL A 24 -1.53 -5.44 16.33
C VAL A 24 -1.32 -6.43 15.20
N ALA A 25 -1.25 -5.97 13.95
CA ALA A 25 -0.95 -6.82 12.80
C ALA A 25 0.43 -7.51 12.94
N CYS A 26 1.45 -6.79 13.40
CA CYS A 26 2.77 -7.36 13.66
C CYS A 26 2.72 -8.51 14.68
N VAL A 27 2.02 -8.31 15.80
CA VAL A 27 1.83 -9.35 16.82
C VAL A 27 1.10 -10.56 16.23
N CYS A 28 0.01 -10.34 15.49
CA CYS A 28 -0.71 -11.42 14.81
C CYS A 28 0.18 -12.20 13.84
N CYS A 29 0.99 -11.51 13.03
CA CYS A 29 1.93 -12.14 12.11
C CYS A 29 3.00 -12.97 12.83
N ILE A 30 3.54 -12.47 13.95
CA ILE A 30 4.52 -13.21 14.77
C ILE A 30 3.87 -14.48 15.35
N VAL A 31 2.67 -14.36 15.93
CA VAL A 31 1.93 -15.50 16.47
C VAL A 31 1.63 -16.51 15.37
N GLN A 32 1.16 -16.06 14.20
CA GLN A 32 0.91 -16.92 13.05
C GLN A 32 2.20 -17.64 12.59
N PHE A 33 3.33 -16.95 12.54
CA PHE A 33 4.61 -17.55 12.17
C PHE A 33 5.02 -18.66 13.16
N LEU A 34 4.91 -18.40 14.46
CA LEU A 34 5.23 -19.39 15.51
C LEU A 34 4.31 -20.62 15.45
N LEU A 35 3.04 -20.44 15.05
CA LEU A 35 2.07 -21.54 14.92
C LEU A 35 2.26 -22.36 13.64
N LEU A 36 2.65 -21.74 12.53
CA LEU A 36 2.67 -22.37 11.21
C LEU A 36 4.06 -22.76 10.71
N ARG A 37 5.14 -22.24 11.30
CA ARG A 37 6.51 -22.45 10.81
C ARG A 37 7.46 -22.91 11.93
N PRO A 38 8.36 -23.87 11.64
CA PRO A 38 9.44 -24.21 12.56
C PRO A 38 10.39 -23.02 12.72
N LEU A 39 10.91 -22.80 13.93
CA LEU A 39 11.83 -21.70 14.24
C LEU A 39 13.12 -21.71 13.40
N SER A 40 13.49 -22.86 12.82
CA SER A 40 14.57 -22.97 11.85
C SER A 40 14.33 -22.17 10.56
N ALA A 41 13.07 -21.89 10.20
CA ALA A 41 12.72 -21.03 9.07
C ALA A 41 13.01 -19.54 9.33
N ALA A 42 13.28 -19.15 10.58
CA ALA A 42 13.75 -17.81 10.92
C ALA A 42 15.26 -17.63 10.69
N GLN A 43 16.01 -18.73 10.46
CA GLN A 43 17.42 -18.65 10.07
C GLN A 43 17.54 -18.34 8.58
N VAL A 44 17.28 -17.08 8.24
CA VAL A 44 17.44 -16.56 6.88
C VAL A 44 18.87 -16.00 6.74
N ALA A 45 19.46 -16.12 5.55
CA ALA A 45 20.77 -15.56 5.27
C ALA A 45 20.82 -14.05 5.60
N GLU A 46 21.92 -13.61 6.20
CA GLU A 46 22.12 -12.22 6.67
C GLU A 46 21.78 -11.13 5.63
N PRO A 47 22.10 -11.28 4.33
CA PRO A 47 21.74 -10.28 3.31
C PRO A 47 20.22 -10.09 3.16
N VAL A 48 19.43 -11.15 3.35
CA VAL A 48 17.98 -11.11 3.21
C VAL A 48 17.36 -10.35 4.38
N ILE A 49 17.96 -10.41 5.57
CA ILE A 49 17.51 -9.65 6.74
C ILE A 49 17.66 -8.15 6.47
N TRP A 50 18.83 -7.73 5.97
CA TRP A 50 19.07 -6.33 5.63
C TRP A 50 18.14 -5.82 4.52
N LEU A 51 17.93 -6.60 3.45
CA LEU A 51 16.99 -6.26 2.40
C LEU A 51 15.54 -6.19 2.92
N SER A 52 15.16 -7.08 3.83
CA SER A 52 13.83 -7.08 4.44
C SER A 52 13.62 -5.85 5.32
N VAL A 53 14.62 -5.44 6.11
CA VAL A 53 14.57 -4.22 6.92
C VAL A 53 14.46 -2.98 6.04
N LEU A 54 15.27 -2.90 4.97
CA LEU A 54 15.20 -1.80 4.01
C LEU A 54 13.82 -1.72 3.35
N ASN A 55 13.30 -2.84 2.86
CA ASN A 55 11.99 -2.87 2.22
C ASN A 55 10.85 -2.53 3.19
N ALA A 56 10.87 -3.10 4.41
CA ALA A 56 9.86 -2.81 5.43
C ALA A 56 9.86 -1.32 5.83
N THR A 57 11.01 -0.67 5.83
CA THR A 57 11.10 0.75 6.17
C THR A 57 10.76 1.66 4.98
N VAL A 58 11.48 1.51 3.87
CA VAL A 58 11.40 2.40 2.70
C VAL A 58 10.13 2.16 1.87
N CYS A 59 9.70 0.91 1.72
CA CYS A 59 8.56 0.56 0.87
C CYS A 59 7.25 0.36 1.64
N THR A 60 7.29 0.28 2.98
CA THR A 60 6.08 0.07 3.80
C THR A 60 5.88 1.15 4.86
N ALA A 61 6.75 1.25 5.85
CA ALA A 61 6.54 2.18 6.97
C ALA A 61 6.50 3.64 6.51
N LEU A 62 7.47 4.06 5.71
CA LEU A 62 7.58 5.44 5.25
C LEU A 62 6.42 5.83 4.30
N PRO A 63 6.05 5.05 3.27
CA PRO A 63 4.89 5.36 2.44
C PRO A 63 3.59 5.41 3.22
N VAL A 64 3.37 4.49 4.18
CA VAL A 64 2.17 4.49 5.02
C VAL A 64 2.09 5.77 5.85
N LEU A 65 3.18 6.19 6.48
CA LEU A 65 3.23 7.46 7.23
C LEU A 65 2.95 8.67 6.34
N LEU A 66 3.57 8.72 5.15
CA LEU A 66 3.36 9.79 4.17
C LEU A 66 1.89 9.88 3.73
N VAL A 67 1.25 8.73 3.43
CA VAL A 67 -0.17 8.68 3.06
C VAL A 67 -1.05 9.16 4.21
N MET A 68 -0.78 8.73 5.44
CA MET A 68 -1.60 9.13 6.59
C MET A 68 -1.45 10.62 6.95
N MET A 69 -0.24 11.18 6.81
CA MET A 69 -0.03 12.62 6.89
C MET A 69 -0.74 13.37 5.75
N GLY A 70 -0.73 12.81 4.54
CA GLY A 70 -1.47 13.34 3.39
C GLY A 70 -2.98 13.38 3.65
N VAL A 71 -3.55 12.31 4.20
CA VAL A 71 -4.96 12.23 4.60
C VAL A 71 -5.30 13.26 5.68
N GLU A 72 -4.42 13.44 6.68
CA GLU A 72 -4.65 14.42 7.75
C GLU A 72 -4.63 15.86 7.23
N ARG A 73 -3.81 16.16 6.21
CA ARG A 73 -3.66 17.51 5.64
C ARG A 73 -4.66 17.84 4.53
N LEU A 74 -4.95 16.89 3.65
CA LEU A 74 -5.75 17.09 2.42
C LEU A 74 -7.12 16.43 2.50
N GLY A 75 -7.38 15.60 3.52
CA GLY A 75 -8.57 14.77 3.61
C GLY A 75 -8.46 13.45 2.85
N ALA A 76 -9.27 12.47 3.26
CA ALA A 76 -9.28 11.13 2.68
C ALA A 76 -9.57 11.06 1.17
N PRO A 77 -10.49 11.88 0.59
CA PRO A 77 -10.80 11.80 -0.84
C PRO A 77 -9.61 12.18 -1.74
N LEU A 78 -8.91 13.29 -1.42
CA LEU A 78 -7.76 13.75 -2.19
C LEU A 78 -6.57 12.81 -2.07
N ALA A 79 -6.29 12.30 -0.86
CA ALA A 79 -5.22 11.32 -0.66
C ALA A 79 -5.48 10.00 -1.42
N ALA A 80 -6.73 9.53 -1.46
CA ALA A 80 -7.12 8.36 -2.25
C ALA A 80 -6.91 8.60 -3.76
N GLN A 81 -7.18 9.81 -4.25
CA GLN A 81 -6.97 10.15 -5.66
C GLN A 81 -5.49 10.16 -6.04
N VAL A 82 -4.62 10.76 -5.21
CA VAL A 82 -3.18 10.74 -5.43
C VAL A 82 -2.63 9.31 -5.40
N GLY A 83 -3.20 8.43 -4.55
CA GLY A 83 -2.86 7.01 -4.51
C GLY A 83 -3.11 6.26 -5.83
N MET A 84 -4.02 6.74 -6.69
CA MET A 84 -4.29 6.12 -8.00
C MET A 84 -3.15 6.30 -9.00
N ILE A 85 -2.14 7.12 -8.70
CA ILE A 85 -0.91 7.23 -9.50
C ILE A 85 -0.10 5.92 -9.43
N GLY A 86 -0.20 5.16 -8.33
CA GLY A 86 0.53 3.91 -8.13
C GLY A 86 0.33 2.91 -9.28
N PRO A 87 -0.90 2.44 -9.57
CA PRO A 87 -1.18 1.53 -10.68
C PRO A 87 -0.67 2.03 -12.04
N LEU A 88 -0.81 3.33 -12.33
CA LEU A 88 -0.32 3.91 -13.58
C LEU A 88 1.20 3.89 -13.68
N SER A 89 1.89 4.20 -12.57
CA SER A 89 3.35 4.15 -12.51
C SER A 89 3.89 2.72 -12.65
N THR A 90 3.19 1.71 -12.13
CA THR A 90 3.55 0.30 -12.32
C THR A 90 3.38 -0.12 -13.78
N ILE A 91 2.29 0.26 -14.45
CA ILE A 91 2.08 -0.03 -15.88
C ILE A 91 3.16 0.67 -16.72
N ALA A 92 3.50 1.93 -16.40
CA ALA A 92 4.56 2.66 -17.07
C ALA A 92 5.94 2.02 -16.86
N MET A 93 6.28 1.61 -15.64
CA MET A 93 7.51 0.87 -15.37
C MET A 93 7.54 -0.47 -16.12
N SER A 94 6.42 -1.18 -16.20
CA SER A 94 6.31 -2.43 -16.97
C SER A 94 6.66 -2.21 -18.44
N ALA A 95 6.14 -1.13 -19.03
CA ALA A 95 6.38 -0.77 -20.43
C ALA A 95 7.81 -0.25 -20.68
N LEU A 96 8.36 0.53 -19.76
CA LEU A 96 9.60 1.29 -19.97
C LEU A 96 10.86 0.60 -19.44
N LEU A 97 10.76 -0.24 -18.40
CA LEU A 97 11.91 -0.87 -17.75
C LEU A 97 12.03 -2.36 -18.04
N LEU A 98 10.93 -3.04 -18.39
CA LEU A 98 10.89 -4.50 -18.53
C LEU A 98 10.88 -4.97 -19.99
N ASP A 99 10.76 -4.05 -20.97
CA ASP A 99 10.64 -4.32 -22.42
C ASP A 99 9.61 -5.43 -22.75
N GLU A 100 8.59 -5.61 -21.91
CA GLU A 100 7.55 -6.61 -22.17
C GLU A 100 6.71 -6.17 -23.36
N PRO A 101 6.40 -7.09 -24.31
CA PRO A 101 5.62 -6.75 -25.48
C PRO A 101 4.25 -6.24 -25.04
N PHE A 102 3.97 -4.98 -25.36
CA PHE A 102 2.73 -4.31 -25.00
C PHE A 102 1.59 -4.92 -25.84
N THR A 103 1.04 -6.04 -25.36
CA THR A 103 0.00 -6.76 -26.09
C THR A 103 -1.29 -5.93 -26.17
N PRO A 104 -2.13 -6.13 -27.20
CA PRO A 104 -3.44 -5.48 -27.29
C PRO A 104 -4.32 -5.74 -26.06
N TRP A 105 -4.13 -6.88 -25.40
CA TRP A 105 -4.85 -7.24 -24.18
C TRP A 105 -4.42 -6.41 -22.97
N LEU A 106 -3.11 -6.13 -22.84
CA LEU A 106 -2.59 -5.23 -21.81
C LEU A 106 -3.05 -3.79 -22.02
N ALA A 107 -3.12 -3.34 -23.28
CA ALA A 107 -3.67 -2.02 -23.61
C ALA A 107 -5.16 -1.92 -23.25
N ALA A 108 -5.96 -2.97 -23.53
CA ALA A 108 -7.36 -3.04 -23.13
C ALA A 108 -7.52 -3.02 -21.59
N GLY A 109 -6.72 -3.80 -20.87
CA GLY A 109 -6.70 -3.80 -19.40
C GLY A 109 -6.33 -2.43 -18.82
N THR A 110 -5.31 -1.79 -19.38
CA THR A 110 -4.88 -0.43 -18.99
C THR A 110 -6.01 0.59 -19.22
N ALA A 111 -6.70 0.52 -20.37
CA ALA A 111 -7.82 1.40 -20.67
C ALA A 111 -8.97 1.24 -19.65
N VAL A 112 -9.30 0.00 -19.26
CA VAL A 112 -10.31 -0.27 -18.22
C VAL A 112 -9.90 0.32 -16.88
N VAL A 113 -8.64 0.17 -16.48
CA VAL A 113 -8.12 0.75 -15.22
C VAL A 113 -8.22 2.28 -15.25
N VAL A 114 -7.79 2.92 -16.35
CA VAL A 114 -7.87 4.38 -16.52
C VAL A 114 -9.32 4.87 -16.50
N LEU A 115 -10.25 4.15 -17.15
CA LEU A 115 -11.68 4.47 -17.11
C LEU A 115 -12.26 4.35 -15.69
N GLY A 116 -11.88 3.31 -14.94
CA GLY A 116 -12.27 3.14 -13.55
C GLY A 116 -11.78 4.29 -12.67
N ILE A 117 -10.51 4.67 -12.81
CA ILE A 117 -9.91 5.83 -12.11
C ILE A 117 -10.64 7.12 -12.48
N TRP A 118 -10.91 7.34 -13.76
CA TRP A 118 -11.59 8.54 -14.24
C TRP A 118 -13.03 8.65 -13.70
N MET A 119 -13.77 7.54 -13.70
CA MET A 119 -15.13 7.48 -13.14
C MET A 119 -15.12 7.76 -11.63
N PHE A 120 -14.18 7.17 -10.89
CA PHE A 120 -14.05 7.37 -9.45
C PHE A 120 -13.59 8.80 -9.10
N SER A 121 -12.71 9.38 -9.92
CA SER A 121 -12.29 10.78 -9.80
C SER A 121 -13.45 11.75 -10.03
N ARG A 122 -14.43 11.40 -10.88
CA ARG A 122 -15.64 12.21 -11.12
C ARG A 122 -16.67 12.06 -10.02
N ALA A 123 -16.83 10.86 -9.45
CA ALA A 123 -17.79 10.59 -8.38
C ALA A 123 -17.40 11.21 -7.02
N GLY A 124 -16.13 11.62 -6.85
CA GLY A 124 -15.61 12.29 -5.65
C GLY A 124 -15.61 13.83 -5.69
N ARG A 125 -16.19 14.46 -6.73
CA ARG A 125 -16.52 15.89 -6.76
C ARG A 125 -17.98 16.08 -6.38
#